data_AF-A0A925KR42-F1
#
_entry.id   AF-A0A925KR42-F1
#
_cell.length_a   1.000
_cell.length_b   1.000
_cell.length_c   1.000
_cell.angle_alpha   90.00
_cell.angle_beta   90.00
_cell.angle_gamma   90.00
#
_symmetry.space_group_name_H-M   'P 1'
#
loop_
_entity.id
_entity.type
_entity.pdbx_description
1 polymer ?
#
loop_
_entity_poly.entity_id
_entity_poly.type
_entity_poly.pdbx_seq_one_letter_code
_entity_poly.pdbx_strand_id
1 'polypeptide(L)'
;MKLDWYFDFVSPFSYLQFERFDRLPAGTEVTLKPILFGALLQHLNQRGPAEIPHKRQFTYKHVQWQADQAGISLRFPPAHPFNPVRALRLSIALGNDIGAVRTIFRFIWQQGRLPDEPDNWQALTKALGLGIGDAEARIAQQSVKDTLRQNGEDANAAGV
;
A
#
# COMPACT_ATOMS: atom_id res chain seq x y z
N MET A 1 12.89 -19.84 -0.65
CA MET A 1 12.94 -19.03 0.60
C MET A 1 11.56 -18.43 0.80
N LYS A 2 11.03 -18.40 2.03
CA LYS A 2 9.73 -17.78 2.32
C LYS A 2 9.93 -16.48 3.07
N LEU A 3 9.27 -15.41 2.61
CA LEU A 3 9.34 -14.08 3.21
C LEU A 3 7.92 -13.55 3.44
N ASP A 4 7.70 -12.95 4.60
CA ASP A 4 6.54 -12.11 4.81
C ASP A 4 6.90 -10.67 4.45
N TRP A 5 6.10 -10.05 3.58
CA TRP A 5 6.27 -8.65 3.19
C TRP A 5 5.12 -7.81 3.71
N TYR A 6 5.39 -7.05 4.76
CA TYR A 6 4.46 -6.08 5.33
C TYR A 6 4.51 -4.76 4.56
N PHE A 7 3.35 -4.23 4.19
CA PHE A 7 3.29 -3.01 3.41
C PHE A 7 2.02 -2.19 3.67
N ASP A 8 2.09 -0.90 3.36
CA ASP A 8 0.92 -0.04 3.27
C ASP A 8 0.98 0.73 1.94
N PHE A 9 -0.14 0.85 1.24
CA PHE A 9 -0.25 1.64 0.01
C PHE A 9 0.05 3.13 0.24
N VAL A 10 -0.05 3.63 1.46
CA VAL A 10 0.36 5.01 1.81
C VAL A 10 1.87 5.20 1.75
N SER A 11 2.67 4.14 1.75
CA SER A 11 4.13 4.23 1.75
C SER A 11 4.70 4.29 0.32
N PRO A 12 5.32 5.42 -0.10
CA PRO A 12 5.99 5.46 -1.40
C PRO A 12 7.23 4.57 -1.43
N PHE A 13 7.84 4.26 -0.28
CA PHE A 13 8.96 3.31 -0.22
C PHE A 13 8.51 1.86 -0.45
N SER A 14 7.32 1.49 0.05
CA SER A 14 6.73 0.18 -0.25
C SER A 14 6.42 0.05 -1.74
N TYR A 15 5.97 1.13 -2.39
CA TYR A 15 5.82 1.17 -3.85
C TYR A 15 7.15 0.93 -4.58
N LEU A 16 8.19 1.69 -4.25
CA LEU A 16 9.50 1.52 -4.90
C LEU A 16 10.10 0.13 -4.70
N GLN A 17 9.89 -0.46 -3.52
CA GLN A 17 10.30 -1.84 -3.25
C GLN A 17 9.51 -2.83 -4.10
N PHE A 18 8.18 -2.65 -4.19
CA PHE A 18 7.30 -3.53 -4.95
C PHE A 18 7.63 -3.56 -6.45
N GLU A 19 7.93 -2.41 -7.06
CA GLU A 19 8.38 -2.33 -8.47
C GLU A 19 9.70 -3.07 -8.74
N ARG A 20 10.42 -3.49 -7.68
CA ARG A 20 11.67 -4.27 -7.77
C ARG A 20 11.48 -5.73 -7.36
N PHE A 21 10.25 -6.20 -7.16
CA PHE A 21 9.98 -7.61 -6.79
C PHE A 21 10.54 -8.59 -7.82
N ASP A 22 10.57 -8.23 -9.10
CA ASP A 22 11.12 -9.07 -10.17
C ASP A 22 12.64 -9.29 -10.02
N ARG A 23 13.31 -8.56 -9.10
CA ARG A 23 14.73 -8.76 -8.74
C ARG A 23 14.94 -9.77 -7.61
N LEU A 24 13.87 -10.27 -7.00
CA LEU A 24 13.99 -11.30 -5.96
C LEU A 24 14.58 -12.59 -6.56
N PRO A 25 15.39 -13.34 -5.80
CA PRO A 25 15.93 -14.60 -6.28
C PRO A 25 14.83 -15.57 -6.72
N ALA A 26 15.10 -16.36 -7.76
CA ALA A 26 14.19 -17.42 -8.21
C ALA A 26 13.83 -18.37 -7.04
N GLY A 27 12.55 -18.76 -6.94
CA GLY A 27 12.06 -19.59 -5.84
C GLY A 27 11.86 -18.83 -4.51
N THR A 28 11.86 -17.49 -4.54
CA THR A 28 11.38 -16.68 -3.42
C THR A 28 9.85 -16.67 -3.41
N GLU A 29 9.27 -17.19 -2.34
CA GLU A 29 7.83 -17.10 -2.07
C GLU A 29 7.61 -15.91 -1.14
N VAL A 30 6.79 -14.95 -1.57
CA VAL A 30 6.46 -13.76 -0.77
C VAL A 30 5.01 -13.81 -0.35
N THR A 31 4.76 -13.84 0.95
CA THR A 31 3.43 -13.61 1.52
C THR A 31 3.19 -12.12 1.63
N LEU A 32 2.21 -11.60 0.90
CA LEU A 32 1.84 -10.20 0.91
C LEU A 32 0.93 -9.90 2.11
N LYS A 33 1.39 -9.09 3.06
CA LYS A 33 0.68 -8.75 4.31
C LYS A 33 0.40 -7.24 4.39
N PRO A 34 -0.71 -6.74 3.82
CA PRO A 34 -1.06 -5.33 3.98
C PRO A 34 -1.33 -5.00 5.45
N ILE A 35 -0.76 -3.91 5.93
CA ILE A 35 -0.93 -3.35 7.27
C ILE A 35 -1.43 -1.92 7.20
N LEU A 36 -2.04 -1.44 8.27
CA LEU A 36 -2.34 -0.02 8.44
C LEU A 36 -1.17 0.67 9.15
N PHE A 37 -0.30 1.34 8.39
CA PHE A 37 0.92 1.95 8.90
C PHE A 37 0.65 2.99 9.99
N GLY A 38 -0.44 3.75 9.88
CA GLY A 38 -0.86 4.69 10.92
C GLY A 38 -1.14 4.01 12.28
N ALA A 39 -1.68 2.78 12.28
CA ALA A 39 -1.91 2.02 13.50
C ALA A 39 -0.60 1.49 14.11
N LEU A 40 0.36 1.09 13.27
CA LEU A 40 1.71 0.70 13.72
C LEU A 40 2.44 1.87 14.39
N LEU A 41 2.38 3.06 13.78
CA LEU A 41 2.94 4.28 14.35
C LEU A 41 2.33 4.65 15.71
N GLN A 42 1.00 4.49 15.84
CA GLN A 42 0.31 4.70 17.12
C GLN A 42 0.79 3.72 18.19
N HIS A 43 0.93 2.44 17.85
CA HIS A 43 1.46 1.42 18.77
C HIS A 43 2.87 1.77 19.26
N LEU A 44 3.72 2.29 18.37
CA LEU A 44 5.09 2.72 18.68
C LEU A 44 5.18 4.12 19.33
N ASN A 45 4.05 4.81 19.52
CA ASN A 45 3.99 6.21 19.97
C ASN A 45 4.87 7.16 19.12
N GLN A 46 4.85 6.97 17.80
CA GLN A 46 5.62 7.74 16.82
C GLN A 46 4.70 8.46 15.83
N ARG A 47 5.22 9.55 15.26
CA ARG A 47 4.60 10.21 14.10
C ARG A 47 5.28 9.75 12.82
N GLY A 48 4.52 9.64 11.74
CA GLY A 48 5.08 9.35 10.43
C GLY A 48 6.03 10.46 9.98
N PRO A 49 7.11 10.14 9.23
CA PRO A 49 8.04 11.15 8.73
C PRO A 49 7.35 12.19 7.83
N ALA A 50 6.32 11.75 7.08
CA ALA A 50 5.50 12.63 6.26
C ALA A 50 4.55 13.53 7.06
N GLU A 51 4.43 13.39 8.38
CA GLU A 51 3.62 14.29 9.21
C GLU A 51 4.43 15.45 9.79
N ILE A 52 5.76 15.36 9.76
CA ILE A 52 6.67 16.37 10.31
C ILE A 52 7.18 17.24 9.14
N PRO A 53 6.87 18.54 9.05
CA PRO A 53 7.08 19.35 7.84
C PRO A 53 8.49 19.27 7.22
N HIS A 54 9.55 19.38 8.03
CA HIS A 54 10.92 19.31 7.53
C HIS A 54 11.32 17.88 7.09
N LYS A 55 10.87 16.85 7.83
CA LYS A 55 11.10 15.45 7.43
C LYS A 55 10.31 15.09 6.18
N ARG A 56 9.08 15.59 6.03
CA ARG A 56 8.24 15.42 4.83
C ARG A 56 8.95 15.87 3.57
N GLN A 57 9.48 17.09 3.56
CA GLN A 57 10.19 17.62 2.38
C GLN A 57 11.40 16.75 2.02
N PHE A 58 12.18 16.34 3.01
CA PHE A 58 13.30 15.43 2.78
C PHE A 58 12.83 14.07 2.26
N THR A 59 11.84 13.45 2.91
CA THR A 59 11.27 12.16 2.50
C THR A 59 10.80 12.18 1.05
N TYR A 60 10.12 13.25 0.61
CA TYR A 60 9.63 13.36 -0.77
C TYR A 60 10.77 13.48 -1.78
N LYS A 61 11.76 14.34 -1.49
CA LYS A 61 12.96 14.46 -2.33
C LYS A 61 13.75 13.15 -2.40
N HIS A 62 13.87 12.47 -1.26
CA HIS A 62 14.62 11.23 -1.14
C HIS A 62 13.96 10.10 -1.94
N VAL A 63 12.65 9.91 -1.78
CA VAL A 63 11.95 8.85 -2.51
C VAL A 63 11.86 9.15 -4.01
N GLN A 64 11.72 10.43 -4.41
CA GLN A 64 11.81 10.81 -5.82
C GLN A 64 13.20 10.48 -6.40
N TRP A 65 14.27 10.86 -5.70
CA TRP A 65 15.62 10.53 -6.12
C TRP A 65 15.83 9.01 -6.24
N GLN A 66 15.34 8.20 -5.30
CA GLN A 66 15.41 6.74 -5.38
C GLN A 66 14.60 6.16 -6.55
N ALA A 67 13.48 6.77 -6.91
CA ALA A 67 12.68 6.39 -8.05
C ALA A 67 13.43 6.66 -9.36
N ASP A 68 13.99 7.86 -9.50
CA ASP A 68 14.78 8.30 -10.66
C ASP A 68 16.00 7.38 -10.87
N GLN A 69 16.74 7.07 -9.80
CA GLN A 69 17.90 6.17 -9.86
C GLN A 69 17.55 4.74 -10.30
N ALA A 70 16.30 4.32 -10.11
CA ALA A 70 15.85 2.98 -10.49
C ALA A 70 14.97 2.95 -11.74
N GLY A 71 14.75 4.10 -12.40
CA GLY A 71 13.86 4.20 -13.56
C GLY A 71 12.39 3.90 -13.23
N ILE A 72 11.96 4.10 -11.98
CA ILE A 72 10.58 3.87 -11.54
C ILE A 72 9.80 5.17 -11.72
N SER A 73 8.67 5.11 -12.44
CA SER A 73 7.77 6.25 -12.59
C SER A 73 7.07 6.55 -11.27
N LEU A 74 7.30 7.72 -10.70
CA LEU A 74 6.68 8.19 -9.46
C LEU A 74 5.97 9.52 -9.69
N ARG A 75 4.68 9.58 -9.36
CA ARG A 75 3.83 10.76 -9.30
C ARG A 75 3.11 10.75 -7.97
N PHE A 76 3.39 11.75 -7.13
CA PHE A 76 2.70 11.89 -5.86
C PHE A 76 1.20 12.17 -6.09
N PRO A 77 0.30 11.53 -5.31
CA PRO A 77 -1.11 11.92 -5.30
C PRO A 77 -1.28 13.35 -4.76
N PRO A 78 -2.39 14.02 -5.06
CA PRO A 78 -2.63 15.40 -4.65
C PRO A 78 -2.63 15.62 -3.12
N ALA A 79 -2.83 14.55 -2.34
CA ALA A 79 -2.66 14.57 -0.88
C ALA A 79 -1.80 13.38 -0.41
N HIS A 80 -0.84 13.65 0.47
CA HIS A 80 -0.09 12.63 1.18
C HIS A 80 0.36 13.16 2.57
N PRO A 81 0.14 12.40 3.66
CA PRO A 81 -0.52 11.09 3.73
C PRO A 81 -2.02 11.15 3.39
N PHE A 82 -2.59 10.04 2.94
CA PHE A 82 -4.02 9.84 2.65
C PHE A 82 -4.55 8.62 3.43
N ASN A 83 -5.86 8.34 3.36
CA ASN A 83 -6.45 7.18 4.01
C ASN A 83 -6.33 5.91 3.13
N PRO A 84 -5.49 4.92 3.50
CA PRO A 84 -5.27 3.75 2.64
C PRO A 84 -6.27 2.61 2.89
N VAL A 85 -7.17 2.72 3.88
CA VAL A 85 -7.96 1.59 4.40
C VAL A 85 -8.79 0.89 3.32
N ARG A 86 -9.43 1.65 2.40
CA ARG A 86 -10.20 1.04 1.30
C ARG A 86 -9.31 0.22 0.38
N ALA A 87 -8.15 0.75 0.01
CA ALA A 87 -7.17 0.08 -0.83
C ALA A 87 -6.57 -1.16 -0.16
N LEU A 88 -6.22 -1.08 1.13
CA LEU A 88 -5.69 -2.21 1.92
C LEU A 88 -6.70 -3.35 2.00
N ARG A 89 -7.96 -3.03 2.32
CA ARG A 89 -9.04 -4.03 2.38
C ARG A 89 -9.37 -4.61 1.02
N LEU A 90 -9.29 -3.81 -0.04
CA LEU A 90 -9.48 -4.30 -1.41
C LEU A 90 -8.41 -5.33 -1.80
N SER A 91 -7.15 -5.07 -1.45
CA SER A 91 -6.06 -6.05 -1.63
C SER A 91 -6.39 -7.37 -0.94
N ILE A 92 -6.79 -7.32 0.33
CA ILE A 92 -7.14 -8.52 1.12
C ILE A 92 -8.34 -9.25 0.48
N ALA A 93 -9.38 -8.52 0.11
CA ALA A 93 -10.57 -9.08 -0.54
C ALA A 93 -10.28 -9.77 -1.89
N LEU A 94 -9.19 -9.37 -2.55
CA LEU A 94 -8.67 -9.97 -3.78
C LEU A 94 -7.60 -11.03 -3.51
N GLY A 95 -7.48 -11.51 -2.27
CA GLY A 95 -6.53 -12.55 -1.88
C GLY A 95 -5.07 -12.07 -1.82
N ASN A 96 -4.85 -10.75 -1.78
CA ASN A 96 -3.54 -10.13 -1.92
C ASN A 96 -2.78 -10.62 -3.15
N ASP A 97 -3.47 -10.80 -4.28
CA ASP A 97 -2.85 -11.15 -5.54
C ASP A 97 -1.80 -10.11 -5.96
N ILE A 98 -0.65 -10.57 -6.47
CA ILE A 98 0.46 -9.69 -6.91
C ILE A 98 0.01 -8.71 -7.99
N GLY A 99 -0.85 -9.14 -8.93
CA GLY A 99 -1.41 -8.29 -9.97
C GLY A 99 -2.34 -7.23 -9.42
N ALA A 100 -3.18 -7.58 -8.44
CA ALA A 100 -4.05 -6.63 -7.74
C ALA A 100 -3.23 -5.58 -6.96
N VAL A 101 -2.25 -6.02 -6.18
CA VAL A 101 -1.34 -5.13 -5.43
C VAL A 101 -0.58 -4.21 -6.37
N ARG A 102 -0.05 -4.73 -7.49
CA ARG A 102 0.61 -3.93 -8.55
C ARG A 102 -0.31 -2.86 -9.10
N THR A 103 -1.56 -3.22 -9.40
CA THR A 103 -2.55 -2.31 -9.97
C THR A 103 -2.88 -1.18 -8.99
N ILE A 104 -3.10 -1.49 -7.72
CA ILE A 104 -3.39 -0.49 -6.68
C ILE A 104 -2.18 0.44 -6.49
N PHE A 105 -0.97 -0.11 -6.35
CA PHE A 105 0.24 0.68 -6.19
C PHE A 105 0.47 1.64 -7.36
N ARG A 106 0.38 1.15 -8.59
CA ARG A 106 0.57 1.98 -9.80
C ARG A 106 -0.54 3.00 -9.96
N PHE A 107 -1.78 2.66 -9.62
CA PHE A 107 -2.88 3.63 -9.62
C PHE A 107 -2.56 4.82 -8.69
N ILE A 108 -2.03 4.55 -7.50
CA ILE A 108 -1.71 5.59 -6.53
C ILE A 108 -0.44 6.35 -6.93
N TRP A 109 0.65 5.64 -7.16
CA TRP A 109 2.00 6.22 -7.21
C TRP A 109 2.58 6.38 -8.61
N GLN A 110 2.11 5.63 -9.60
CA GLN A 110 2.50 5.86 -10.99
C GLN A 110 1.57 6.90 -11.63
N GLN A 111 0.27 6.82 -11.35
CA GLN A 111 -0.74 7.71 -11.91
C GLN A 111 -1.06 8.91 -11.01
N GLY A 112 -0.61 8.93 -9.75
CA GLY A 112 -0.81 10.05 -8.83
C GLY A 112 -2.27 10.25 -8.41
N ARG A 113 -3.02 9.16 -8.22
CA ARG A 113 -4.47 9.21 -7.91
C ARG A 113 -4.77 8.81 -6.48
N LEU A 114 -5.71 9.51 -5.85
CA LEU A 114 -6.20 9.16 -4.52
C LEU A 114 -7.21 8.02 -4.61
N PRO A 115 -7.00 6.89 -3.91
CA PRO A 115 -7.87 5.72 -4.06
C PRO A 115 -9.23 5.88 -3.36
N ASP A 116 -9.40 6.88 -2.49
CA ASP A 116 -10.63 7.11 -1.72
C ASP A 116 -11.59 8.12 -2.36
N GLU A 117 -11.16 8.91 -3.37
CA GLU A 117 -12.03 9.78 -4.16
C GLU A 117 -13.04 8.96 -4.98
N PRO A 118 -14.33 9.35 -5.08
CA PRO A 118 -15.37 8.55 -5.72
C PRO A 118 -15.04 8.08 -7.14
N ASP A 119 -14.63 9.01 -8.02
CA ASP A 119 -14.32 8.70 -9.42
C ASP A 119 -13.07 7.82 -9.55
N ASN A 120 -12.07 8.08 -8.72
CA ASN A 120 -10.85 7.27 -8.69
C ASN A 120 -11.12 5.87 -8.16
N TRP A 121 -11.98 5.73 -7.14
CA TRP A 121 -12.38 4.42 -6.63
C TRP A 121 -13.13 3.60 -7.68
N GLN A 122 -14.05 4.22 -8.42
CA GLN A 122 -14.70 3.58 -9.55
C GLN A 122 -13.68 3.14 -10.61
N ALA A 123 -12.73 4.00 -10.97
CA ALA A 123 -11.70 3.67 -11.95
C ALA A 123 -10.80 2.51 -11.48
N LEU A 124 -10.39 2.52 -10.21
CA LEU A 124 -9.53 1.50 -9.61
C LEU A 124 -10.25 0.14 -9.55
N THR A 125 -11.47 0.10 -9.03
CA THR A 125 -12.26 -1.13 -8.93
C THR A 125 -12.56 -1.73 -10.30
N LYS A 126 -12.89 -0.88 -11.28
CA LYS A 126 -13.04 -1.30 -12.68
C LYS A 126 -11.76 -1.88 -13.27
N ALA A 127 -10.60 -1.27 -13.01
CA ALA A 127 -9.30 -1.78 -13.46
C ALA A 127 -8.95 -3.15 -12.84
N LEU A 128 -9.52 -3.46 -11.67
CA LEU A 128 -9.41 -4.74 -10.98
C LEU A 128 -10.54 -5.73 -11.35
N GLY A 129 -11.38 -5.41 -12.34
CA GLY A 129 -12.45 -6.28 -12.82
C GLY A 129 -13.68 -6.34 -11.91
N LEU A 130 -13.84 -5.37 -11.00
CA LEU A 130 -14.96 -5.31 -10.06
C LEU A 130 -15.92 -4.16 -10.39
N GLY A 131 -17.21 -4.38 -10.16
CA GLY A 131 -18.17 -3.28 -10.02
C GLY A 131 -18.02 -2.61 -8.64
N ILE A 132 -18.36 -1.31 -8.54
CA ILE A 132 -18.24 -0.55 -7.29
C ILE A 132 -18.98 -1.25 -6.13
N GLY A 133 -20.22 -1.69 -6.37
CA GLY A 133 -21.03 -2.34 -5.35
C GLY A 133 -20.43 -3.66 -4.84
N ASP A 134 -19.82 -4.45 -5.73
CA ASP A 134 -19.10 -5.68 -5.33
C ASP A 134 -17.86 -5.35 -4.51
N ALA A 135 -17.06 -4.36 -4.95
CA ALA A 135 -15.89 -3.90 -4.19
C ALA A 135 -16.27 -3.42 -2.78
N GLU A 136 -17.30 -2.57 -2.65
CA GLU A 136 -17.81 -2.10 -1.35
C GLU A 136 -18.28 -3.24 -0.46
N ALA A 137 -19.06 -4.18 -1.01
CA ALA A 137 -19.54 -5.34 -0.27
C ALA A 137 -18.38 -6.18 0.26
N ARG A 138 -17.35 -6.42 -0.55
CA ARG A 138 -16.17 -7.21 -0.17
C ARG A 138 -15.33 -6.52 0.90
N ILE A 139 -15.00 -5.24 0.75
CA ILE A 139 -14.18 -4.53 1.76
C ILE A 139 -14.92 -4.34 3.11
N ALA A 140 -16.25 -4.44 3.09
CA ALA A 140 -17.08 -4.36 4.30
C ALA A 140 -17.13 -5.68 5.09
N GLN A 141 -16.74 -6.81 4.49
CA GLN A 141 -16.76 -8.12 5.13
C GLN A 141 -15.92 -8.14 6.41
N GLN A 142 -16.45 -8.78 7.45
CA GLN A 142 -15.78 -8.84 8.75
C GLN A 142 -14.44 -9.58 8.67
N SER A 143 -14.38 -10.67 7.90
CA SER A 143 -13.14 -11.42 7.61
C SER A 143 -12.03 -10.52 7.05
N VAL A 144 -12.36 -9.60 6.14
CA VAL A 144 -11.39 -8.66 5.54
C VAL A 144 -10.88 -7.65 6.56
N LYS A 145 -11.76 -7.14 7.42
CA LYS A 145 -11.40 -6.23 8.52
C LYS A 145 -10.51 -6.91 9.54
N ASP A 146 -10.86 -8.13 9.92
CA ASP A 146 -10.12 -8.93 10.90
C ASP A 146 -8.74 -9.32 10.35
N THR A 147 -8.64 -9.69 9.07
CA THR A 147 -7.35 -9.95 8.43
C THR A 147 -6.43 -8.73 8.47
N LEU A 148 -6.94 -7.52 8.19
CA LEU A 148 -6.12 -6.30 8.26
C LEU A 148 -5.65 -6.02 9.70
N ARG A 149 -6.50 -6.28 10.70
CA ARG A 149 -6.13 -6.15 12.12
C ARG A 149 -5.06 -7.17 12.49
N GLN A 150 -5.27 -8.44 12.14
CA GLN A 150 -4.34 -9.53 12.44
C GLN A 150 -2.97 -9.29 11.80
N ASN A 151 -2.92 -8.83 10.55
CA ASN A 151 -1.65 -8.48 9.92
C ASN A 151 -0.87 -7.41 10.71
N GLY A 152 -1.57 -6.45 11.32
CA GLY A 152 -0.95 -5.43 12.18
C GLY A 152 -0.42 -6.00 13.50
N GLU A 153 -1.17 -6.92 14.13
CA GLU A 153 -0.73 -7.63 15.33
C GLU A 153 0.50 -8.51 15.04
N ASP A 154 0.48 -9.24 13.92
CA ASP A 154 1.61 -10.06 13.46
C ASP A 154 2.85 -9.19 13.17
N ALA A 155 2.67 -8.02 12.55
CA ALA A 155 3.75 -7.08 12.28
C ALA A 155 4.40 -6.56 13.58
N ASN A 156 3.58 -6.18 14.58
CA ASN A 156 4.07 -5.79 15.90
C ASN A 156 4.86 -6.93 16.57
N ALA A 157 4.32 -8.15 16.54
CA ALA A 157 4.98 -9.32 17.11
C ALA A 157 6.31 -9.66 16.41
N ALA A 158 6.41 -9.39 15.11
CA ALA A 158 7.62 -9.56 14.32
C ALA A 158 8.65 -8.40 14.47
N GLY A 159 8.31 -7.33 15.17
CA GLY A 159 9.19 -6.17 15.38
C GLY A 159 9.39 -5.29 14.13
N VAL A 160 8.40 -5.28 13.24
CA VAL A 160 8.33 -4.36 12.07
C VAL A 160 8.13 -2.92 12.53
#